data_AF-A0A809QZ61-F1
#
_entry.id   AF-A0A809QZ61-F1
#
_cell.length_a   1.000
_cell.length_b   1.000
_cell.length_c   1.000
_cell.angle_alpha   90.00
_cell.angle_beta   90.00
_cell.angle_gamma   90.00
#
_symmetry.space_group_name_H-M   'P 1'
#
loop_
_entity.id
_entity.type
_entity.pdbx_description
1 polymer ?
#
loop_
_entity_poly.entity_id
_entity_poly.type
_entity_poly.pdbx_seq_one_letter_code
_entity_poly.pdbx_strand_id
1 'polypeptide(L)'
;MSVNQTYANGAYGWLADDAKSYNTNGRTIFPALYYVYKGTSGCNKSTLACFDRYEIKTGTVFPAKAAARTDCVGSACTVAEELQNFANWFQYHRSRILTARGGSGQAFSKQNSTIRVGFGTINTNGTVINKVSNDFSAANKTNFLNTLYKQRMPAAGTPLRKAVDEVGQYFKDTSITGPWQTTSGVGLASTQLTCRQNYNILMTDGYWNGTAAGGGRNGNYDGANGPTITRPDGSTYQYTPAKPYTDTFSNTLADIAFYYWANDLRPDWPAAKKNVPTTSADPAFWQHLTQFTVGLGVKGTLDPSTDLPALTSGAKVWPDGSTNQIDDLWHAAVNSRGKYFSASNPTEFAAALDSSLNTIAERVGDAAAVGTSSNTVRAGSSIFTSTYRTSDWSGQLVQRLLDDNGVITGTGWTATVPDFLTRQNRVFTYIDPAIKGRVFNYSNLAPTDKPYFDTEASTYPATTVTGENIVNYIIGGRI
;
A
#
# COMPACT_ATOMS: atom_id res chain seq x y z
N MET A 1 17.23 16.24 -19.42
CA MET A 1 17.64 17.63 -19.59
C MET A 1 18.17 18.14 -18.27
N SER A 2 19.48 18.02 -18.08
CA SER A 2 20.29 18.99 -17.33
C SER A 2 21.38 19.42 -18.28
N VAL A 3 20.93 20.02 -19.38
CA VAL A 3 21.81 20.68 -20.32
C VAL A 3 21.82 22.12 -19.83
N ASN A 4 22.85 22.47 -19.06
CA ASN A 4 23.08 23.84 -18.62
C ASN A 4 23.50 24.68 -19.85
N GLN A 5 22.54 25.02 -20.71
CA GLN A 5 22.61 26.26 -21.46
C GLN A 5 22.23 27.36 -20.46
N THR A 6 23.23 27.96 -19.85
CA THR A 6 23.02 29.18 -19.04
C THR A 6 23.18 30.37 -19.95
N TYR A 7 22.17 31.24 -19.94
CA TYR A 7 22.21 32.54 -20.60
C TYR A 7 23.06 33.48 -19.73
N ALA A 8 24.36 33.55 -20.00
CA ALA A 8 25.24 34.54 -19.38
C ALA A 8 25.85 35.39 -20.51
N ASN A 9 25.66 36.71 -20.45
CA ASN A 9 26.21 37.69 -21.39
C ASN A 9 25.77 37.55 -22.86
N GLY A 10 24.54 37.09 -23.13
CA GLY A 10 23.95 37.17 -24.48
C GLY A 10 24.53 36.19 -25.51
N ALA A 11 25.32 35.19 -25.11
CA ALA A 11 25.81 34.12 -25.99
C ALA A 11 25.42 32.73 -25.45
N TYR A 12 25.05 31.81 -26.34
CA TYR A 12 24.79 30.41 -26.01
C TYR A 12 26.12 29.70 -25.70
N GLY A 13 26.30 29.21 -24.48
CA GLY A 13 27.53 28.54 -24.04
C GLY A 13 27.26 27.24 -23.28
N TRP A 14 28.12 26.25 -23.46
CA TRP A 14 28.17 24.99 -22.71
C TRP A 14 28.99 25.18 -21.45
N LEU A 15 28.43 24.85 -20.29
CA LEU A 15 29.20 24.77 -19.04
C LEU A 15 30.27 23.68 -19.17
N ALA A 16 31.52 24.01 -18.85
CA ALA A 16 32.62 23.07 -18.83
C ALA A 16 32.54 22.14 -17.59
N ASP A 17 33.31 21.05 -17.60
CA ASP A 17 33.29 20.03 -16.55
C ASP A 17 33.70 20.57 -15.17
N ASP A 18 34.42 21.71 -15.12
CA ASP A 18 34.77 22.42 -13.89
C ASP A 18 33.59 23.17 -13.25
N ALA A 19 32.43 23.18 -13.90
CA ALA A 19 31.22 23.91 -13.54
C ALA A 19 31.40 25.43 -13.33
N LYS A 20 32.48 26.01 -13.84
CA LYS A 20 32.87 27.42 -13.65
C LYS A 20 33.17 28.16 -14.95
N SER A 21 33.53 27.45 -16.02
CA SER A 21 33.84 28.03 -17.32
C SER A 21 32.81 27.65 -18.39
N TYR A 22 32.78 28.40 -19.48
CA TYR A 22 31.85 28.22 -20.59
C TYR A 22 32.59 28.08 -21.92
N ASN A 23 32.02 27.29 -22.84
CA ASN A 23 32.52 27.13 -24.20
C ASN A 23 31.39 27.34 -25.21
N THR A 24 31.61 28.16 -26.23
CA THR A 24 30.64 28.53 -27.28
C THR A 24 30.70 27.64 -28.53
N ASN A 25 31.55 26.61 -28.56
CA ASN A 25 31.69 25.70 -29.68
C ASN A 25 30.37 24.95 -29.95
N GLY A 26 30.04 24.79 -31.23
CA GLY A 26 28.95 23.93 -31.66
C GLY A 26 29.18 22.48 -31.19
N ARG A 27 28.14 21.87 -30.62
CA ARG A 27 28.15 20.46 -30.20
C ARG A 27 26.95 19.74 -30.78
N THR A 28 27.18 18.60 -31.42
CA THR A 28 26.12 17.64 -31.73
C THR A 28 25.78 16.87 -30.47
N ILE A 29 24.50 16.81 -30.11
CA ILE A 29 24.03 16.19 -28.86
C ILE A 29 22.94 15.19 -29.16
N PHE A 30 23.08 14.02 -28.54
CA PHE A 30 22.06 12.98 -28.52
C PHE A 30 21.43 12.97 -27.13
N PRO A 31 20.24 13.57 -26.95
CA PRO A 31 19.64 13.74 -25.62
C PRO A 31 19.25 12.41 -24.97
N ALA A 32 19.00 11.38 -25.78
CA ALA A 32 18.82 10.00 -25.34
C ALA A 32 20.19 9.36 -25.12
N LEU A 33 20.67 9.37 -23.88
CA LEU A 33 21.94 8.75 -23.49
C LEU A 33 21.85 8.19 -22.08
N TYR A 34 22.68 7.20 -21.76
CA TYR A 34 22.82 6.65 -20.42
C TYR A 34 24.26 6.21 -20.15
N TYR A 35 24.54 5.92 -18.88
CA TYR A 35 25.84 5.48 -18.40
C TYR A 35 25.70 4.10 -17.75
N VAL A 36 26.61 3.19 -18.07
CA VAL A 36 26.68 1.85 -17.45
C VAL A 36 27.92 1.79 -16.58
N TYR A 37 27.74 1.41 -15.32
CA TYR A 37 28.86 1.29 -14.38
C TYR A 37 29.72 0.08 -14.73
N LYS A 38 31.04 0.28 -14.88
CA LYS A 38 32.00 -0.75 -15.29
C LYS A 38 32.16 -1.88 -14.27
N GLY A 39 32.03 -1.58 -12.98
CA GLY A 39 32.16 -2.57 -11.91
C GLY A 39 33.55 -3.20 -11.76
N THR A 40 34.59 -2.66 -12.39
CA THR A 40 35.96 -3.20 -12.31
C THR A 40 36.68 -2.75 -11.04
N SER A 41 37.75 -3.47 -10.66
CA SER A 41 38.59 -3.08 -9.52
C SER A 41 39.12 -1.65 -9.67
N GLY A 42 39.02 -0.84 -8.61
CA GLY A 42 39.38 0.58 -8.63
C GLY A 42 38.27 1.53 -9.13
N CYS A 43 37.13 1.02 -9.59
CA CYS A 43 35.99 1.86 -9.96
C CYS A 43 35.13 2.26 -8.74
N ASN A 44 34.64 3.50 -8.76
CA ASN A 44 33.67 4.04 -7.80
C ASN A 44 32.51 4.70 -8.56
N LYS A 45 31.27 4.56 -8.06
CA LYS A 45 30.05 5.16 -8.59
C LYS A 45 30.05 6.70 -8.60
N SER A 46 30.99 7.35 -7.91
CA SER A 46 31.18 8.80 -7.92
C SER A 46 32.16 9.31 -8.99
N THR A 47 32.78 8.42 -9.78
CA THR A 47 33.84 8.78 -10.74
C THR A 47 33.36 8.53 -12.16
N LEU A 48 33.23 9.60 -12.98
CA LEU A 48 32.68 9.50 -14.34
C LEU A 48 33.42 8.50 -15.25
N ALA A 49 34.75 8.43 -15.16
CA ALA A 49 35.56 7.49 -15.94
C ALA A 49 35.25 6.01 -15.64
N CYS A 50 34.56 5.73 -14.53
CA CYS A 50 34.10 4.40 -14.13
C CYS A 50 32.79 3.98 -14.80
N PHE A 51 32.30 4.77 -15.75
CA PHE A 51 31.11 4.48 -16.52
C PHE A 51 31.40 4.48 -18.01
N ASP A 52 30.73 3.58 -18.73
CA ASP A 52 30.66 3.61 -20.19
C ASP A 52 29.43 4.41 -20.61
N ARG A 53 29.65 5.39 -21.50
CA ARG A 53 28.59 6.25 -22.03
C ARG A 53 28.02 5.66 -23.30
N TYR A 54 26.70 5.51 -23.35
CA TYR A 54 25.96 5.07 -24.53
C TYR A 54 25.03 6.17 -25.00
N GLU A 55 25.17 6.58 -26.25
CA GLU A 55 24.24 7.48 -26.93
C GLU A 55 23.28 6.65 -27.76
N ILE A 56 21.97 6.84 -27.58
CA ILE A 56 20.97 6.04 -28.28
C ILE A 56 20.76 6.63 -29.69
N LYS A 57 21.57 6.18 -30.64
CA LYS A 57 21.57 6.62 -32.05
C LYS A 57 21.89 5.50 -33.02
N THR A 58 21.57 5.69 -34.29
CA THR A 58 21.89 4.76 -35.38
C THR A 58 23.36 4.35 -35.37
N GLY A 59 23.62 3.05 -35.49
CA GLY A 59 24.97 2.47 -35.48
C GLY A 59 25.55 2.22 -34.09
N THR A 60 24.84 2.56 -33.01
CA THR A 60 25.31 2.25 -31.65
C THR A 60 25.14 0.78 -31.34
N VAL A 61 26.20 0.17 -30.79
CA VAL A 61 26.18 -1.19 -30.23
C VAL A 61 26.00 -1.07 -28.72
N PHE A 62 24.86 -1.53 -28.22
CA PHE A 62 24.52 -1.50 -26.79
C PHE A 62 25.06 -2.73 -26.06
N PRO A 63 25.31 -2.64 -24.74
CA PRO A 63 25.68 -3.80 -23.96
C PRO A 63 24.49 -4.77 -23.84
N ALA A 64 24.75 -5.96 -23.30
CA ALA A 64 23.66 -6.87 -22.95
C ALA A 64 22.68 -6.19 -21.99
N LYS A 65 21.38 -6.40 -22.21
CA LYS A 65 20.34 -5.85 -21.35
C LYS A 65 20.44 -6.45 -19.94
N ALA A 66 20.01 -5.69 -18.94
CA ALA A 66 19.83 -6.24 -17.60
C ALA A 66 18.79 -7.37 -17.61
N ALA A 67 19.03 -8.44 -16.85
CA ALA A 67 18.17 -9.63 -16.86
C ALA A 67 16.68 -9.34 -16.56
N ALA A 68 16.40 -8.32 -15.74
CA ALA A 68 15.04 -7.91 -15.37
C ALA A 68 14.29 -7.15 -16.48
N ARG A 69 14.95 -6.76 -17.59
CA ARG A 69 14.31 -6.05 -18.70
C ARG A 69 13.60 -7.02 -19.63
N THR A 70 12.29 -6.86 -19.79
CA THR A 70 11.44 -7.65 -20.68
C THR A 70 11.03 -6.89 -21.94
N ASP A 71 11.40 -5.62 -22.06
CA ASP A 71 10.95 -4.69 -23.11
C ASP A 71 11.71 -4.82 -24.44
N CYS A 72 12.73 -5.68 -24.50
CA CYS A 72 13.37 -6.08 -25.76
C CYS A 72 13.62 -7.60 -25.80
N VAL A 73 13.48 -8.18 -27.00
CA VAL A 73 13.50 -9.65 -27.22
C VAL A 73 14.93 -10.20 -27.27
N GLY A 74 15.86 -9.45 -27.84
CA GLY A 74 17.26 -9.84 -27.98
C GLY A 74 18.06 -9.78 -26.67
N SER A 75 19.27 -10.35 -26.66
CA SER A 75 20.22 -10.21 -25.55
C SER A 75 20.75 -8.78 -25.40
N ALA A 76 20.77 -8.02 -26.50
CA ALA A 76 20.93 -6.57 -26.53
C ALA A 76 19.73 -5.95 -27.27
N CYS A 77 19.29 -4.79 -26.82
CA CYS A 77 18.16 -4.10 -27.43
C CYS A 77 18.58 -3.32 -28.69
N THR A 78 17.67 -3.17 -29.63
CA THR A 78 17.83 -2.30 -30.81
C THR A 78 17.77 -0.81 -30.43
N VAL A 79 18.20 0.08 -31.33
CA VAL A 79 18.09 1.53 -31.15
C VAL A 79 16.65 1.96 -30.89
N ALA A 80 15.67 1.38 -31.60
CA ALA A 80 14.26 1.71 -31.43
C ALA A 80 13.72 1.29 -30.05
N GLU A 81 14.07 0.09 -29.60
CA GLU A 81 13.69 -0.40 -28.27
C GLU A 81 14.34 0.44 -27.15
N GLU A 82 15.63 0.79 -27.28
CA GLU A 82 16.30 1.67 -26.32
C GLU A 82 15.70 3.09 -26.32
N LEU A 83 15.32 3.64 -27.48
CA LEU A 83 14.66 4.94 -27.55
C LEU A 83 13.31 4.91 -26.82
N GLN A 84 12.51 3.86 -26.99
CA GLN A 84 11.23 3.71 -26.31
C GLN A 84 11.42 3.56 -24.79
N ASN A 85 12.38 2.74 -24.36
CA ASN A 85 12.72 2.58 -22.95
C ASN A 85 13.20 3.90 -22.33
N PHE A 86 14.09 4.62 -23.02
CA PHE A 86 14.55 5.94 -22.60
C PHE A 86 13.40 6.93 -22.50
N ALA A 87 12.47 6.96 -23.46
CA ALA A 87 11.31 7.82 -23.42
C ALA A 87 10.41 7.52 -22.20
N ASN A 88 10.19 6.24 -21.89
CA ASN A 88 9.43 5.82 -20.70
C ASN A 88 10.13 6.26 -19.41
N TRP A 89 11.43 5.98 -19.28
CA TRP A 89 12.22 6.44 -18.12
C TRP A 89 12.19 7.98 -18.02
N PHE A 90 12.39 8.67 -19.14
CA PHE A 90 12.44 10.11 -19.17
C PHE A 90 11.11 10.68 -18.72
N GLN A 91 9.98 10.19 -19.23
CA GLN A 91 8.67 10.70 -18.90
C GLN A 91 8.26 10.40 -17.45
N TYR A 92 8.52 9.18 -16.97
CA TYR A 92 7.90 8.66 -15.75
C TYR A 92 8.86 8.39 -14.58
N HIS A 93 10.18 8.37 -14.80
CA HIS A 93 11.12 7.86 -13.78
C HIS A 93 12.42 8.66 -13.61
N ARG A 94 12.65 9.72 -14.41
CA ARG A 94 13.90 10.51 -14.37
C ARG A 94 14.14 11.30 -13.07
N SER A 95 13.17 11.35 -12.17
CA SER A 95 13.30 11.95 -10.84
C SER A 95 12.49 11.17 -9.82
N ARG A 96 12.86 11.29 -8.54
CA ARG A 96 12.13 10.64 -7.43
C ARG A 96 10.64 11.00 -7.40
N ILE A 97 10.30 12.25 -7.73
CA ILE A 97 8.91 12.72 -7.84
C ILE A 97 8.16 11.99 -8.96
N LEU A 98 8.80 11.83 -10.12
CA LEU A 98 8.17 11.13 -11.25
C LEU A 98 8.02 9.64 -10.92
N THR A 99 9.03 9.03 -10.32
CA THR A 99 8.96 7.66 -9.79
C THR A 99 7.79 7.47 -8.82
N ALA A 100 7.65 8.38 -7.85
CA ALA A 100 6.54 8.37 -6.88
C ALA A 100 5.18 8.44 -7.59
N ARG A 101 5.02 9.38 -8.53
CA ARG A 101 3.80 9.57 -9.30
C ARG A 101 3.49 8.39 -10.22
N GLY A 102 4.49 7.86 -10.91
CA GLY A 102 4.35 6.72 -11.82
C GLY A 102 3.93 5.46 -11.07
N GLY A 103 4.62 5.12 -9.98
CA GLY A 103 4.26 3.95 -9.16
C GLY A 103 2.90 4.10 -8.48
N SER A 104 2.60 5.27 -7.91
CA SER A 104 1.30 5.54 -7.31
C SER A 104 0.18 5.49 -8.35
N GLY A 105 0.38 6.13 -9.50
CA GLY A 105 -0.57 6.12 -10.60
C GLY A 105 -0.88 4.71 -11.11
N GLN A 106 0.15 3.88 -11.29
CA GLN A 106 0.02 2.50 -11.72
C GLN A 106 -0.72 1.62 -10.70
N ALA A 107 -0.38 1.76 -9.41
CA ALA A 107 -0.99 0.97 -8.34
C ALA A 107 -2.47 1.33 -8.16
N PHE A 108 -2.78 2.63 -8.10
CA PHE A 108 -4.15 3.11 -7.92
C PHE A 108 -5.00 2.97 -9.19
N SER A 109 -4.44 3.01 -10.40
CA SER A 109 -5.24 2.79 -11.62
C SER A 109 -5.92 1.41 -11.64
N LYS A 110 -5.25 0.40 -11.07
CA LYS A 110 -5.72 -1.00 -11.02
C LYS A 110 -6.76 -1.27 -9.92
N GLN A 111 -6.92 -0.39 -8.95
CA GLN A 111 -7.83 -0.62 -7.83
C GLN A 111 -9.29 -0.58 -8.28
N ASN A 112 -10.13 -1.43 -7.68
CA ASN A 112 -11.56 -1.46 -7.95
C ASN A 112 -12.27 -0.23 -7.33
N SER A 113 -13.57 -0.09 -7.59
CA SER A 113 -14.35 1.06 -7.11
C SER A 113 -14.79 0.97 -5.64
N THR A 114 -14.58 -0.15 -4.97
CA THR A 114 -15.14 -0.40 -3.62
C THR A 114 -14.34 0.23 -2.49
N ILE A 115 -13.07 0.58 -2.75
CA ILE A 115 -12.23 1.29 -1.78
C ILE A 115 -12.60 2.77 -1.71
N ARG A 116 -12.21 3.42 -0.63
CA ARG A 116 -12.39 4.86 -0.42
C ARG A 116 -11.02 5.50 -0.26
N VAL A 117 -10.72 6.53 -1.04
CA VAL A 117 -9.36 7.05 -1.16
C VAL A 117 -9.36 8.55 -0.95
N GLY A 118 -8.46 9.01 -0.08
CA GLY A 118 -8.09 10.42 0.07
C GLY A 118 -6.68 10.65 -0.48
N PHE A 119 -6.26 11.91 -0.53
CA PHE A 119 -4.90 12.28 -0.93
C PHE A 119 -4.36 13.39 -0.04
N GLY A 120 -3.11 13.27 0.35
CA GLY A 120 -2.40 14.29 1.09
C GLY A 120 -0.93 14.37 0.70
N THR A 121 -0.29 15.47 1.06
CA THR A 121 1.15 15.67 0.87
C THR A 121 1.69 16.57 1.98
N ILE A 122 2.98 16.45 2.25
CA ILE A 122 3.71 17.43 3.02
C ILE A 122 3.93 18.72 2.23
N ASN A 123 4.32 19.78 2.93
CA ASN A 123 4.69 21.08 2.36
C ASN A 123 3.54 21.81 1.66
N THR A 124 2.32 21.65 2.17
CA THR A 124 1.11 22.38 1.78
C THR A 124 0.42 23.00 3.00
N ASN A 125 -0.53 23.90 2.76
CA ASN A 125 -1.40 24.41 3.81
C ASN A 125 -2.40 23.31 4.23
N GLY A 126 -2.05 22.57 5.28
CA GLY A 126 -2.68 21.31 5.66
C GLY A 126 -2.18 20.12 4.82
N THR A 127 -2.11 18.94 5.43
CA THR A 127 -1.63 17.71 4.78
C THR A 127 -2.70 17.05 3.92
N VAL A 128 -3.95 16.99 4.38
CA VAL A 128 -5.06 16.33 3.66
C VAL A 128 -5.64 17.29 2.61
N ILE A 129 -5.32 17.05 1.34
CA ILE A 129 -5.80 17.86 0.20
C ILE A 129 -7.17 17.36 -0.26
N ASN A 130 -7.24 16.07 -0.59
CA ASN A 130 -8.49 15.42 -0.94
C ASN A 130 -8.94 14.58 0.25
N LYS A 131 -10.13 14.90 0.76
CA LYS A 131 -10.81 14.05 1.73
C LYS A 131 -11.12 12.69 1.12
N VAL A 132 -11.28 11.68 1.97
CA VAL A 132 -11.66 10.33 1.56
C VAL A 132 -13.01 10.38 0.84
N SER A 133 -13.03 9.90 -0.40
CA SER A 133 -14.23 9.83 -1.24
C SER A 133 -15.23 8.77 -0.73
N ASN A 134 -16.44 8.78 -1.28
CA ASN A 134 -17.46 7.76 -0.99
C ASN A 134 -17.13 6.38 -1.58
N ASP A 135 -16.42 6.38 -2.71
CA ASP A 135 -15.98 5.21 -3.47
C ASP A 135 -14.72 5.56 -4.30
N PHE A 136 -14.21 4.62 -5.08
CA PHE A 136 -13.14 4.84 -6.04
C PHE A 136 -13.60 4.58 -7.49
N SER A 137 -14.83 4.99 -7.79
CA SER A 137 -15.41 4.99 -9.13
C SER A 137 -14.58 5.83 -10.12
N ALA A 138 -14.90 5.73 -11.42
CA ALA A 138 -14.15 6.41 -12.48
C ALA A 138 -13.96 7.91 -12.24
N ALA A 139 -14.99 8.61 -11.74
CA ALA A 139 -14.92 10.04 -11.44
C ALA A 139 -13.98 10.34 -10.27
N ASN A 140 -14.13 9.65 -9.15
CA ASN A 140 -13.29 9.83 -7.95
C ASN A 140 -11.83 9.42 -8.21
N LYS A 141 -11.61 8.33 -8.96
CA LYS A 141 -10.28 7.89 -9.42
C LYS A 141 -9.62 8.95 -10.32
N THR A 142 -10.37 9.52 -11.26
CA THR A 142 -9.87 10.61 -12.12
C THR A 142 -9.49 11.84 -11.31
N ASN A 143 -10.30 12.22 -10.31
CA ASN A 143 -9.98 13.34 -9.42
C ASN A 143 -8.70 13.09 -8.60
N PHE A 144 -8.58 11.88 -8.02
CA PHE A 144 -7.39 11.46 -7.30
C PHE A 144 -6.13 11.54 -8.18
N LEU A 145 -6.16 10.91 -9.36
CA LEU A 145 -5.01 10.89 -10.28
C LEU A 145 -4.66 12.30 -10.79
N ASN A 146 -5.66 13.13 -11.10
CA ASN A 146 -5.45 14.53 -11.48
C ASN A 146 -4.72 15.30 -10.37
N THR A 147 -5.12 15.09 -9.12
CA THR A 147 -4.47 15.73 -7.96
C THR A 147 -3.04 15.23 -7.82
N LEU A 148 -2.83 13.91 -7.81
CA LEU A 148 -1.50 13.28 -7.72
C LEU A 148 -0.50 13.84 -8.75
N TYR A 149 -0.91 13.93 -10.01
CA TYR A 149 -0.03 14.37 -11.10
C TYR A 149 0.18 15.90 -11.16
N LYS A 150 -0.79 16.69 -10.70
CA LYS A 150 -0.71 18.17 -10.71
C LYS A 150 -0.10 18.73 -9.43
N GLN A 151 -0.14 18.00 -8.31
CA GLN A 151 0.30 18.50 -7.01
C GLN A 151 1.77 18.89 -7.03
N ARG A 152 2.07 20.16 -6.74
CA ARG A 152 3.45 20.65 -6.66
C ARG A 152 4.14 20.05 -5.43
N MET A 153 5.35 19.52 -5.64
CA MET A 153 6.25 19.06 -4.58
C MET A 153 7.46 20.02 -4.52
N PRO A 154 7.43 21.04 -3.65
CA PRO A 154 8.53 22.00 -3.54
C PRO A 154 9.75 21.35 -2.85
N ALA A 155 10.95 21.88 -3.13
CA ALA A 155 12.14 21.56 -2.36
C ALA A 155 12.03 22.22 -0.97
N ALA A 156 11.64 21.43 0.04
CA ALA A 156 11.39 21.85 1.40
C ALA A 156 11.72 20.70 2.37
N GLY A 157 11.49 20.91 3.68
CA GLY A 157 11.70 19.87 4.70
C GLY A 157 10.73 18.69 4.59
N THR A 158 10.88 17.74 5.51
CA THR A 158 10.12 16.48 5.52
C THR A 158 9.34 16.32 6.84
N PRO A 159 8.31 17.15 7.10
CA PRO A 159 7.60 17.20 8.39
C PRO A 159 6.63 16.02 8.59
N LEU A 160 7.14 14.78 8.59
CA LEU A 160 6.31 13.57 8.62
C LEU A 160 5.52 13.43 9.92
N ARG A 161 6.08 13.84 11.07
CA ARG A 161 5.36 13.80 12.36
C ARG A 161 4.10 14.68 12.32
N LYS A 162 4.21 15.91 11.82
CA LYS A 162 3.06 16.78 11.54
C LYS A 162 2.10 16.18 10.50
N ALA A 163 2.63 15.53 9.46
CA ALA A 163 1.83 14.98 8.38
C ALA A 163 0.94 13.81 8.85
N VAL A 164 1.55 12.81 9.51
CA VAL A 164 0.83 11.68 10.10
C VAL A 164 -0.15 12.16 11.16
N ASP A 165 0.24 13.19 11.91
CA ASP A 165 -0.67 13.84 12.84
C ASP A 165 -1.93 14.39 12.14
N GLU A 166 -1.77 15.26 11.15
CA GLU A 166 -2.90 15.89 10.48
C GLU A 166 -3.82 14.87 9.79
N VAL A 167 -3.26 13.76 9.28
CA VAL A 167 -4.05 12.62 8.79
C VAL A 167 -4.84 11.98 9.94
N GLY A 168 -4.20 11.71 11.07
CA GLY A 168 -4.88 11.17 12.24
C GLY A 168 -5.99 12.08 12.78
N GLN A 169 -5.78 13.40 12.81
CA GLN A 169 -6.82 14.38 13.16
C GLN A 169 -7.97 14.37 12.16
N TYR A 170 -7.69 14.23 10.86
CA TYR A 170 -8.75 14.04 9.87
C TYR A 170 -9.60 12.80 10.18
N PHE A 171 -8.99 11.69 10.62
CA PHE A 171 -9.75 10.51 11.05
C PHE A 171 -10.50 10.68 12.39
N LYS A 172 -10.14 11.68 13.20
CA LYS A 172 -10.92 12.08 14.38
C LYS A 172 -12.06 13.06 14.07
N ASP A 173 -12.15 13.59 12.85
CA ASP A 173 -13.16 14.57 12.47
C ASP A 173 -14.57 13.96 12.55
N THR A 174 -15.37 14.42 13.51
CA THR A 174 -16.75 13.98 13.75
C THR A 174 -17.76 14.78 12.92
N SER A 175 -17.33 15.81 12.17
CA SER A 175 -18.20 16.59 11.30
C SER A 175 -18.72 15.75 10.12
N ILE A 176 -19.76 16.25 9.45
CA ILE A 176 -20.26 15.65 8.20
C ILE A 176 -19.24 15.65 7.06
N THR A 177 -18.12 16.36 7.22
CA THR A 177 -17.01 16.38 6.27
C THR A 177 -15.83 15.49 6.68
N GLY A 178 -15.97 14.75 7.79
CA GLY A 178 -15.00 13.74 8.22
C GLY A 178 -15.13 12.41 7.44
N PRO A 179 -14.19 11.48 7.63
CA PRO A 179 -14.12 10.25 6.83
C PRO A 179 -15.22 9.23 7.13
N TRP A 180 -15.98 9.42 8.20
CA TRP A 180 -17.04 8.51 8.64
C TRP A 180 -18.33 8.66 7.82
N GLN A 181 -18.53 9.84 7.21
CA GLN A 181 -19.66 10.09 6.32
C GLN A 181 -19.54 9.24 5.06
N THR A 182 -20.65 8.71 4.53
CA THR A 182 -20.63 8.00 3.23
C THR A 182 -20.16 8.96 2.13
N THR A 183 -20.82 10.10 2.01
CA THR A 183 -20.44 11.17 1.08
C THR A 183 -20.12 12.43 1.88
N SER A 184 -18.87 12.92 1.77
CA SER A 184 -18.40 14.09 2.51
C SER A 184 -19.34 15.28 2.32
N GLY A 185 -19.80 15.87 3.42
CA GLY A 185 -20.69 17.03 3.46
C GLY A 185 -22.18 16.73 3.26
N VAL A 186 -22.57 15.47 3.07
CA VAL A 186 -23.97 15.09 2.77
C VAL A 186 -24.58 14.28 3.92
N GLY A 187 -25.73 14.72 4.43
CA GLY A 187 -26.47 14.04 5.49
C GLY A 187 -26.22 14.63 6.87
N LEU A 188 -26.58 13.87 7.91
CA LEU A 188 -26.43 14.27 9.32
C LEU A 188 -25.26 13.51 9.95
N ALA A 189 -24.58 14.10 10.93
CA ALA A 189 -23.49 13.41 11.64
C ALA A 189 -23.93 12.09 12.31
N SER A 190 -25.22 11.96 12.65
CA SER A 190 -25.80 10.73 13.19
C SER A 190 -25.83 9.56 12.20
N THR A 191 -25.71 9.82 10.89
CA THR A 191 -25.72 8.78 9.84
C THR A 191 -24.33 8.27 9.46
N GLN A 192 -23.28 8.74 10.14
CA GLN A 192 -21.92 8.29 9.93
C GLN A 192 -21.77 6.77 10.17
N LEU A 193 -21.02 6.12 9.28
CA LEU A 193 -20.88 4.66 9.26
C LEU A 193 -19.72 4.17 10.12
N THR A 194 -19.94 3.01 10.73
CA THR A 194 -18.99 2.27 11.57
C THR A 194 -18.33 1.14 10.75
N CYS A 195 -17.67 0.18 11.40
CA CYS A 195 -16.98 -0.96 10.76
C CYS A 195 -15.87 -0.63 9.74
N ARG A 196 -15.41 0.62 9.63
CA ARG A 196 -14.39 1.01 8.64
C ARG A 196 -12.99 0.77 9.19
N GLN A 197 -12.21 -0.05 8.48
CA GLN A 197 -10.76 -0.12 8.65
C GLN A 197 -10.13 1.09 7.95
N ASN A 198 -9.20 1.78 8.63
CA ASN A 198 -8.57 2.98 8.11
C ASN A 198 -7.08 2.78 7.99
N TYR A 199 -6.54 3.13 6.82
CA TYR A 199 -5.15 2.98 6.48
C TYR A 199 -4.59 4.29 5.95
N ASN A 200 -3.34 4.57 6.25
CA ASN A 200 -2.57 5.64 5.62
C ASN A 200 -1.30 5.06 5.00
N ILE A 201 -1.04 5.36 3.73
CA ILE A 201 0.20 4.96 3.05
C ILE A 201 1.09 6.19 3.00
N LEU A 202 2.07 6.26 3.91
CA LEU A 202 3.05 7.32 3.99
C LEU A 202 4.27 7.00 3.13
N MET A 203 4.58 7.85 2.17
CA MET A 203 5.79 7.74 1.36
C MET A 203 6.76 8.89 1.69
N THR A 204 8.06 8.58 1.75
CA THR A 204 9.12 9.59 1.81
C THR A 204 10.38 9.14 1.08
N ASP A 205 11.18 10.09 0.60
CA ASP A 205 12.52 9.84 0.03
C ASP A 205 13.65 10.35 0.94
N GLY A 206 13.34 10.67 2.20
CA GLY A 206 14.27 11.26 3.15
C GLY A 206 13.86 11.15 4.61
N TYR A 207 14.82 11.49 5.48
CA TYR A 207 14.68 11.56 6.94
C TYR A 207 13.67 12.61 7.34
N TRP A 208 12.75 12.27 8.25
CA TRP A 208 11.79 13.25 8.76
C TRP A 208 12.52 14.35 9.54
N ASN A 209 12.02 15.58 9.43
CA ASN A 209 12.60 16.76 10.07
C ASN A 209 11.55 17.87 10.23
N GLY A 210 11.89 18.95 10.92
CA GLY A 210 10.98 20.08 11.10
C GLY A 210 9.90 19.82 12.16
N THR A 211 8.70 20.35 11.91
CA THR A 211 7.61 20.46 12.91
C THR A 211 7.16 19.11 13.47
N ALA A 212 7.01 19.05 14.80
CA ALA A 212 6.45 17.92 15.51
C ALA A 212 4.92 17.81 15.30
N ALA A 213 4.30 16.77 15.85
CA ALA A 213 2.84 16.70 15.93
C ALA A 213 2.26 17.88 16.72
N GLY A 214 1.08 18.35 16.32
CA GLY A 214 0.36 19.43 16.98
C GLY A 214 -0.26 19.00 18.31
N GLY A 215 -0.73 19.97 19.10
CA GLY A 215 -1.49 19.71 20.32
C GLY A 215 -0.70 19.01 21.43
N GLY A 216 0.64 19.15 21.46
CA GLY A 216 1.49 18.62 22.53
C GLY A 216 1.69 17.10 22.49
N ARG A 217 1.43 16.45 21.36
CA ARG A 217 1.63 14.99 21.22
C ARG A 217 3.10 14.64 21.02
N ASN A 218 3.87 14.74 22.08
CA ASN A 218 5.32 14.57 22.12
C ASN A 218 5.80 13.52 23.13
N GLY A 219 4.89 12.74 23.72
CA GLY A 219 5.23 11.68 24.67
C GLY A 219 5.69 10.39 24.00
N ASN A 220 6.16 9.45 24.82
CA ASN A 220 6.27 8.04 24.47
C ASN A 220 4.88 7.39 24.66
N TYR A 221 4.22 7.00 23.57
CA TYR A 221 2.88 6.40 23.67
C TYR A 221 2.91 4.88 23.67
N ASP A 222 3.95 4.25 23.10
CA ASP A 222 4.05 2.79 22.96
C ASP A 222 4.71 2.09 24.16
N GLY A 223 5.40 2.87 25.00
CA GLY A 223 6.11 2.48 26.22
C GLY A 223 5.27 2.54 27.49
N ALA A 224 3.98 2.86 27.36
CA ALA A 224 3.02 2.86 28.46
C ALA A 224 1.75 2.09 28.11
N ASN A 225 0.96 1.74 29.14
CA ASN A 225 -0.35 1.14 28.91
C ASN A 225 -1.24 2.10 28.14
N GLY A 226 -1.92 1.58 27.11
CA GLY A 226 -2.86 2.35 26.31
C GLY A 226 -4.17 2.62 27.07
N PRO A 227 -5.12 3.36 26.44
CA PRO A 227 -6.46 3.49 27.00
C PRO A 227 -7.17 2.14 27.05
N THR A 228 -8.05 1.97 28.05
CA THR A 228 -8.96 0.82 28.10
C THR A 228 -10.15 1.06 27.18
N ILE A 229 -10.44 0.12 26.28
CA ILE A 229 -11.51 0.23 25.28
C ILE A 229 -12.47 -0.95 25.48
N THR A 230 -13.76 -0.65 25.58
CA THR A 230 -14.83 -1.65 25.77
C THR A 230 -15.39 -2.13 24.44
N ARG A 231 -15.46 -3.45 24.24
CA ARG A 231 -16.07 -4.13 23.09
C ARG A 231 -17.60 -4.04 23.13
N PRO A 232 -18.28 -4.31 22.00
CA PRO A 232 -19.74 -4.41 21.96
C PRO A 232 -20.32 -5.46 22.94
N ASP A 233 -19.56 -6.52 23.26
CA ASP A 233 -19.96 -7.58 24.19
C ASP A 233 -19.69 -7.25 25.68
N GLY A 234 -19.16 -6.05 25.97
CA GLY A 234 -18.85 -5.58 27.32
C GLY A 234 -17.46 -5.96 27.83
N SER A 235 -16.73 -6.84 27.16
CA SER A 235 -15.33 -7.13 27.51
C SER A 235 -14.42 -5.93 27.17
N THR A 236 -13.23 -5.88 27.75
CA THR A 236 -12.31 -4.74 27.55
C THR A 236 -10.99 -5.19 26.95
N TYR A 237 -10.32 -4.26 26.26
CA TYR A 237 -8.95 -4.40 25.80
C TYR A 237 -8.13 -3.21 26.29
N GLN A 238 -6.91 -3.48 26.72
CA GLN A 238 -5.91 -2.47 27.01
C GLN A 238 -4.59 -2.93 26.42
N TYR A 239 -3.97 -2.07 25.62
CA TYR A 239 -2.59 -2.31 25.18
C TYR A 239 -1.66 -2.27 26.40
N THR A 240 -0.79 -3.26 26.49
CA THR A 240 0.34 -3.29 27.42
C THR A 240 1.63 -3.27 26.60
N PRO A 241 2.66 -2.49 27.00
CA PRO A 241 3.93 -2.39 26.28
C PRO A 241 4.54 -3.78 26.02
N ALA A 242 4.77 -4.09 24.75
CA ALA A 242 5.35 -5.36 24.34
C ALA A 242 6.19 -5.20 23.07
N LYS A 243 7.25 -5.99 22.96
CA LYS A 243 8.07 -6.05 21.74
C LYS A 243 7.28 -6.74 20.61
N PRO A 244 7.51 -6.36 19.33
CA PRO A 244 8.44 -5.33 18.86
C PRO A 244 7.82 -3.93 18.81
N TYR A 245 6.74 -3.63 19.55
CA TYR A 245 6.07 -2.34 19.44
C TYR A 245 6.69 -1.28 20.35
N THR A 246 6.97 -1.62 21.60
CA THR A 246 7.48 -0.62 22.56
C THR A 246 8.95 -0.24 22.34
N ASP A 247 9.28 1.02 22.55
CA ASP A 247 10.62 1.50 22.85
C ASP A 247 10.65 2.46 24.07
N THR A 248 11.78 3.14 24.29
CA THR A 248 11.97 4.11 25.39
C THR A 248 11.99 5.58 24.94
N PHE A 249 11.87 5.85 23.64
CA PHE A 249 12.00 7.17 23.04
C PHE A 249 10.65 7.88 23.01
N SER A 250 10.66 9.20 22.93
CA SER A 250 9.44 10.02 22.86
C SER A 250 9.52 10.92 21.65
N ASN A 251 8.37 11.45 21.24
CA ASN A 251 8.29 12.45 20.17
C ASN A 251 8.83 11.92 18.82
N THR A 252 8.75 10.61 18.58
CA THR A 252 9.17 9.96 17.33
C THR A 252 8.02 9.92 16.32
N LEU A 253 8.27 9.48 15.09
CA LEU A 253 7.22 9.17 14.13
C LEU A 253 6.41 7.95 14.56
N ALA A 254 7.09 6.96 15.16
CA ALA A 254 6.47 5.75 15.68
C ALA A 254 5.48 6.02 16.82
N ASP A 255 5.78 6.99 17.68
CA ASP A 255 4.87 7.49 18.71
C ASP A 255 3.57 8.04 18.14
N ILE A 256 3.66 8.87 17.10
CA ILE A 256 2.47 9.48 16.48
C ILE A 256 1.64 8.41 15.78
N ALA A 257 2.29 7.49 15.07
CA ALA A 257 1.61 6.37 14.44
C ALA A 257 0.90 5.49 15.48
N PHE A 258 1.58 5.16 16.57
CA PHE A 258 1.02 4.37 17.68
C PHE A 258 -0.16 5.09 18.34
N TYR A 259 -0.06 6.40 18.57
CA TYR A 259 -1.13 7.19 19.18
C TYR A 259 -2.46 7.03 18.44
N TYR A 260 -2.46 7.09 17.10
CA TYR A 260 -3.68 6.93 16.29
C TYR A 260 -4.12 5.48 16.09
N TRP A 261 -3.26 4.51 16.39
CA TRP A 261 -3.66 3.11 16.49
C TRP A 261 -4.28 2.80 17.86
N ALA A 262 -3.66 3.24 18.95
CA ALA A 262 -4.04 2.85 20.31
C ALA A 262 -5.27 3.58 20.85
N ASN A 263 -5.57 4.77 20.32
CA ASN A 263 -6.71 5.56 20.73
C ASN A 263 -7.89 5.34 19.79
N ASP A 264 -9.08 5.16 20.38
CA ASP A 264 -10.34 5.20 19.64
C ASP A 264 -10.52 6.59 19.01
N LEU A 265 -10.61 6.63 17.69
CA LEU A 265 -10.79 7.85 16.90
C LEU A 265 -12.23 8.36 16.93
N ARG A 266 -13.17 7.55 17.44
CA ARG A 266 -14.57 7.91 17.70
C ARG A 266 -14.98 7.60 19.14
N PRO A 267 -14.33 8.26 20.13
CA PRO A 267 -14.63 8.02 21.54
C PRO A 267 -16.04 8.53 21.93
N ASP A 268 -16.65 9.37 21.09
CA ASP A 268 -18.05 9.82 21.21
C ASP A 268 -19.06 8.71 20.89
N TRP A 269 -18.64 7.61 20.25
CA TRP A 269 -19.51 6.49 19.93
C TRP A 269 -19.61 5.47 21.08
N PRO A 270 -20.81 4.90 21.31
CA PRO A 270 -20.98 3.85 22.30
C PRO A 270 -20.24 2.57 21.88
N ALA A 271 -19.98 1.69 22.84
CA ALA A 271 -19.28 0.42 22.63
C ALA A 271 -19.89 -0.44 21.49
N ALA A 272 -21.22 -0.39 21.29
CA ALA A 272 -21.91 -1.08 20.20
C ALA A 272 -21.44 -0.68 18.78
N LYS A 273 -20.82 0.49 18.62
CA LYS A 273 -20.24 0.98 17.35
C LYS A 273 -18.74 0.67 17.20
N LYS A 274 -18.12 0.00 18.17
CA LYS A 274 -16.71 -0.43 18.12
C LYS A 274 -16.63 -1.83 17.51
N ASN A 275 -16.88 -1.87 16.22
CA ASN A 275 -17.11 -3.07 15.43
C ASN A 275 -16.21 -3.11 14.18
N VAL A 276 -15.03 -2.50 14.25
CA VAL A 276 -14.02 -2.63 13.19
C VAL A 276 -13.56 -4.10 13.14
N PRO A 277 -13.56 -4.75 11.96
CA PRO A 277 -13.10 -6.12 11.83
C PRO A 277 -11.65 -6.30 12.29
N THR A 278 -11.42 -7.25 13.20
CA THR A 278 -10.09 -7.59 13.74
C THR A 278 -9.46 -8.74 12.97
N THR A 279 -8.13 -8.76 12.91
CA THR A 279 -7.33 -9.85 12.33
C THR A 279 -6.26 -10.30 13.34
N SER A 280 -5.52 -11.37 13.03
CA SER A 280 -4.34 -11.74 13.82
C SER A 280 -3.22 -10.69 13.75
N ALA A 281 -3.15 -9.96 12.63
CA ALA A 281 -2.19 -8.88 12.43
C ALA A 281 -2.61 -7.57 13.12
N ASP A 282 -3.91 -7.36 13.34
CA ASP A 282 -4.45 -6.14 13.92
C ASP A 282 -5.67 -6.44 14.83
N PRO A 283 -5.48 -6.50 16.16
CA PRO A 283 -6.53 -6.88 17.11
C PRO A 283 -7.51 -5.73 17.43
N ALA A 284 -7.31 -4.55 16.83
CA ALA A 284 -8.06 -3.35 17.16
C ALA A 284 -9.49 -3.39 16.58
N PHE A 285 -10.48 -3.46 17.47
CA PHE A 285 -11.92 -3.44 17.11
C PHE A 285 -12.54 -2.04 17.15
N TRP A 286 -11.78 -1.05 17.63
CA TRP A 286 -12.18 0.36 17.66
C TRP A 286 -11.80 1.08 16.38
N GLN A 287 -12.30 2.29 16.20
CA GLN A 287 -11.92 3.16 15.11
C GLN A 287 -10.46 3.57 15.30
N HIS A 288 -9.55 3.10 14.46
CA HIS A 288 -8.11 3.35 14.55
C HIS A 288 -7.51 3.60 13.16
N LEU A 289 -6.26 4.03 13.12
CA LEU A 289 -5.51 4.26 11.89
C LEU A 289 -4.21 3.43 11.85
N THR A 290 -4.08 2.60 10.82
CA THR A 290 -2.90 1.77 10.57
C THR A 290 -2.00 2.40 9.50
N GLN A 291 -0.69 2.52 9.79
CA GLN A 291 0.27 3.18 8.90
C GLN A 291 1.04 2.15 8.08
N PHE A 292 0.99 2.29 6.77
CA PHE A 292 1.91 1.66 5.83
C PHE A 292 2.94 2.71 5.42
N THR A 293 4.21 2.34 5.35
CA THR A 293 5.29 3.30 5.09
C THR A 293 6.20 2.83 3.97
N VAL A 294 6.57 3.73 3.07
CA VAL A 294 7.48 3.44 1.96
C VAL A 294 8.66 4.41 1.98
N GLY A 295 9.87 3.89 2.14
CA GLY A 295 11.12 4.64 2.00
C GLY A 295 11.67 4.52 0.57
N LEU A 296 11.77 5.63 -0.16
CA LEU A 296 12.32 5.67 -1.52
C LEU A 296 13.79 6.09 -1.52
N GLY A 297 14.69 5.15 -1.81
CA GLY A 297 16.12 5.38 -1.94
C GLY A 297 16.81 5.74 -0.61
N VAL A 298 16.25 5.28 0.50
CA VAL A 298 16.73 5.51 1.87
C VAL A 298 16.86 4.19 2.60
N LYS A 299 17.86 4.10 3.47
CA LYS A 299 18.15 2.90 4.27
C LYS A 299 18.42 3.32 5.71
N GLY A 300 17.85 2.57 6.66
CA GLY A 300 18.14 2.71 8.09
C GLY A 300 19.37 1.92 8.51
N THR A 301 19.62 1.89 9.82
CA THR A 301 20.70 1.09 10.41
C THR A 301 20.29 -0.37 10.58
N LEU A 302 18.99 -0.63 10.71
CA LEU A 302 18.43 -1.97 10.77
C LEU A 302 18.01 -2.45 9.39
N ASP A 303 17.93 -3.78 9.23
CA ASP A 303 17.45 -4.43 8.01
C ASP A 303 16.04 -5.02 8.21
N PRO A 304 14.99 -4.43 7.63
CA PRO A 304 13.62 -4.90 7.78
C PRO A 304 13.37 -6.34 7.32
N SER A 305 14.23 -6.88 6.45
CA SER A 305 14.11 -8.26 5.96
C SER A 305 14.60 -9.31 6.96
N THR A 306 15.44 -8.93 7.92
CA THR A 306 16.12 -9.89 8.82
C THR A 306 16.06 -9.51 10.30
N ASP A 307 15.83 -8.25 10.64
CA ASP A 307 15.96 -7.77 12.03
C ASP A 307 14.65 -7.80 12.84
N LEU A 308 13.48 -7.93 12.20
CA LEU A 308 12.20 -8.02 12.92
C LEU A 308 12.14 -9.14 13.96
N PRO A 309 12.63 -10.38 13.68
CA PRO A 309 12.70 -11.44 14.70
C PRO A 309 13.60 -11.08 15.89
N ALA A 310 14.72 -10.38 15.64
CA ALA A 310 15.64 -9.94 16.69
C ALA A 310 15.03 -8.83 17.55
N LEU A 311 14.26 -7.91 16.96
CA LEU A 311 13.48 -6.89 17.69
C LEU A 311 12.35 -7.53 18.50
N THR A 312 11.66 -8.53 17.93
CA THR A 312 10.54 -9.22 18.59
C THR A 312 11.00 -10.04 19.80
N SER A 313 12.12 -10.77 19.67
CA SER A 313 12.74 -11.50 20.79
C SER A 313 13.46 -10.57 21.77
N GLY A 314 13.81 -9.36 21.35
CA GLY A 314 14.54 -8.39 22.16
C GLY A 314 16.06 -8.51 22.11
N ALA A 315 16.61 -9.33 21.22
CA ALA A 315 18.05 -9.39 20.93
C ALA A 315 18.55 -8.08 20.26
N LYS A 316 17.66 -7.37 19.58
CA LYS A 316 17.85 -5.99 19.14
C LYS A 316 16.76 -5.10 19.76
N VAL A 317 17.03 -3.80 19.79
CA VAL A 317 16.07 -2.76 20.20
C VAL A 317 15.97 -1.73 19.09
N TRP A 318 14.83 -1.03 19.02
CA TRP A 318 14.70 0.12 18.15
C TRP A 318 15.72 1.19 18.55
N PRO A 319 16.46 1.79 17.59
CA PRO A 319 17.32 2.92 17.88
C PRO A 319 16.48 4.20 18.02
N ASP A 320 17.07 5.25 18.62
CA ASP A 320 16.37 6.53 18.78
C ASP A 320 15.96 7.09 17.41
N GLY A 321 14.65 7.18 17.19
CA GLY A 321 14.09 7.64 15.93
C GLY A 321 14.43 9.09 15.58
N SER A 322 14.80 9.92 16.55
CA SER A 322 15.24 11.29 16.32
C SER A 322 16.59 11.38 15.60
N THR A 323 17.40 10.32 15.66
CA THR A 323 18.70 10.20 14.99
C THR A 323 18.73 9.10 13.93
N ASN A 324 17.73 8.19 13.94
CA ASN A 324 17.59 7.06 13.03
C ASN A 324 16.21 7.07 12.35
N GLN A 325 15.90 8.16 11.64
CA GLN A 325 14.53 8.44 11.18
C GLN A 325 13.98 7.43 10.16
N ILE A 326 14.85 6.66 9.48
CA ILE A 326 14.40 5.60 8.57
C ILE A 326 14.04 4.32 9.34
N ASP A 327 14.74 4.03 10.43
CA ASP A 327 14.36 2.95 11.34
C ASP A 327 13.06 3.32 12.08
N ASP A 328 12.88 4.60 12.45
CA ASP A 328 11.63 5.13 13.01
C ASP A 328 10.46 5.10 12.02
N LEU A 329 10.74 5.34 10.73
CA LEU A 329 9.73 5.16 9.68
C LEU A 329 9.25 3.70 9.61
N TRP A 330 10.17 2.74 9.76
CA TRP A 330 9.81 1.33 9.85
C TRP A 330 9.05 1.01 11.15
N HIS A 331 9.55 1.50 12.28
CA HIS A 331 8.92 1.33 13.58
C HIS A 331 7.50 1.89 13.61
N ALA A 332 7.23 3.03 12.98
CA ALA A 332 5.90 3.61 12.82
C ALA A 332 4.90 2.68 12.11
N ALA A 333 5.34 1.97 11.07
CA ALA A 333 4.50 0.95 10.45
C ALA A 333 4.25 -0.22 11.41
N VAL A 334 5.29 -0.75 12.06
CA VAL A 334 5.14 -1.87 13.01
C VAL A 334 4.22 -1.51 14.17
N ASN A 335 4.40 -0.33 14.75
CA ASN A 335 3.63 0.18 15.90
C ASN A 335 2.15 0.33 15.63
N SER A 336 1.80 0.72 14.41
CA SER A 336 0.41 0.84 14.01
C SER A 336 -0.13 -0.43 13.34
N ARG A 337 0.63 -1.54 13.39
CA ARG A 337 0.28 -2.85 12.83
C ARG A 337 0.22 -2.86 11.30
N GLY A 338 0.88 -1.94 10.63
CA GLY A 338 1.04 -1.93 9.18
C GLY A 338 2.32 -2.62 8.70
N LYS A 339 2.78 -2.24 7.50
CA LYS A 339 4.02 -2.75 6.90
C LYS A 339 4.91 -1.62 6.38
N TYR A 340 6.21 -1.84 6.46
CA TYR A 340 7.23 -0.99 5.86
C TYR A 340 7.77 -1.64 4.59
N PHE A 341 8.04 -0.81 3.59
CA PHE A 341 8.71 -1.21 2.37
C PHE A 341 9.87 -0.27 2.07
N SER A 342 11.04 -0.85 1.78
CA SER A 342 12.17 -0.11 1.21
C SER A 342 12.16 -0.30 -0.29
N ALA A 343 12.18 0.80 -1.04
CA ALA A 343 12.26 0.80 -2.49
C ALA A 343 13.46 1.61 -2.93
N SER A 344 14.38 1.01 -3.69
CA SER A 344 15.56 1.68 -4.22
C SER A 344 15.40 2.12 -5.67
N ASN A 345 14.35 1.66 -6.35
CA ASN A 345 14.07 1.98 -7.75
C ASN A 345 12.55 2.05 -8.01
N PRO A 346 12.13 2.54 -9.20
CA PRO A 346 10.72 2.70 -9.52
C PRO A 346 9.90 1.41 -9.52
N THR A 347 10.51 0.29 -9.93
CA THR A 347 9.84 -1.01 -9.96
C THR A 347 9.55 -1.51 -8.55
N GLU A 348 10.56 -1.46 -7.67
CA GLU A 348 10.39 -1.79 -6.24
C GLU A 348 9.38 -0.85 -5.57
N PHE A 349 9.36 0.43 -5.94
CA PHE A 349 8.41 1.39 -5.41
C PHE A 349 6.97 1.06 -5.82
N ALA A 350 6.75 0.74 -7.08
CA ALA A 350 5.43 0.31 -7.56
C ALA A 350 5.00 -1.01 -6.90
N ALA A 351 5.92 -1.97 -6.76
CA ALA A 351 5.66 -3.24 -6.07
C ALA A 351 5.35 -3.05 -4.57
N ALA A 352 6.03 -2.14 -3.89
CA ALA A 352 5.77 -1.78 -2.50
C ALA A 352 4.36 -1.23 -2.30
N LEU A 353 3.91 -0.34 -3.19
CA LEU A 353 2.55 0.20 -3.15
C LEU A 353 1.51 -0.86 -3.49
N ASP A 354 1.75 -1.70 -4.49
CA ASP A 354 0.86 -2.82 -4.83
C ASP A 354 0.75 -3.80 -3.66
N SER A 355 1.87 -4.17 -3.03
CA SER A 355 1.90 -5.02 -1.84
C SER A 355 1.20 -4.39 -0.63
N SER A 356 1.29 -3.07 -0.46
CA SER A 356 0.54 -2.33 0.56
C SER A 356 -0.96 -2.46 0.33
N LEU A 357 -1.42 -2.18 -0.90
CA LEU A 357 -2.82 -2.26 -1.28
C LEU A 357 -3.37 -3.69 -1.22
N ASN A 358 -2.57 -4.70 -1.61
CA ASN A 358 -2.92 -6.11 -1.50
C ASN A 358 -3.01 -6.53 -0.03
N THR A 359 -2.05 -6.15 0.83
CA THR A 359 -2.12 -6.42 2.28
C THR A 359 -3.36 -5.76 2.90
N ILE A 360 -3.70 -4.54 2.48
CA ILE A 360 -4.92 -3.85 2.92
C ILE A 360 -6.17 -4.61 2.44
N ALA A 361 -6.21 -5.00 1.17
CA ALA A 361 -7.32 -5.75 0.59
C ALA A 361 -7.51 -7.12 1.25
N GLU A 362 -6.43 -7.82 1.61
CA GLU A 362 -6.46 -9.06 2.40
C GLU A 362 -7.13 -8.84 3.76
N ARG A 363 -6.79 -7.76 4.47
CA ARG A 363 -7.41 -7.42 5.76
C ARG A 363 -8.87 -7.01 5.64
N VAL A 364 -9.28 -6.47 4.50
CA VAL A 364 -10.68 -6.15 4.18
C VAL A 364 -11.43 -7.42 3.76
N GLY A 365 -10.75 -8.36 3.09
CA GLY A 365 -11.27 -9.66 2.71
C GLY A 365 -11.76 -10.49 3.89
N ASP A 366 -11.20 -10.26 5.08
CA ASP A 366 -11.66 -10.77 6.40
C ASP A 366 -13.10 -10.32 6.79
N ALA A 367 -13.74 -9.42 6.04
CA ALA A 367 -15.03 -8.81 6.36
C ALA A 367 -16.24 -9.59 5.83
N ALA A 368 -17.26 -9.70 6.70
CA ALA A 368 -18.39 -10.60 6.50
C ALA A 368 -19.48 -10.08 5.55
N ALA A 369 -20.03 -10.97 4.71
CA ALA A 369 -21.35 -10.77 4.11
C ALA A 369 -22.45 -11.11 5.13
N VAL A 370 -23.58 -10.39 5.09
CA VAL A 370 -24.74 -10.65 5.96
C VAL A 370 -25.93 -11.02 5.08
N GLY A 371 -26.47 -12.23 5.27
CA GLY A 371 -27.66 -12.71 4.59
C GLY A 371 -28.80 -12.96 5.58
N THR A 372 -30.04 -12.65 5.23
CA THR A 372 -31.21 -12.89 6.08
C THR A 372 -31.97 -14.13 5.63
N SER A 373 -32.58 -14.86 6.58
CA SER A 373 -33.36 -16.07 6.26
C SER A 373 -34.80 -15.78 5.81
N SER A 374 -35.25 -14.51 5.87
CA SER A 374 -36.64 -14.10 5.60
C SER A 374 -36.76 -12.59 5.37
N ASN A 375 -37.84 -12.16 4.70
CA ASN A 375 -38.20 -10.75 4.46
C ASN A 375 -39.09 -10.16 5.56
N THR A 376 -39.40 -10.93 6.61
CA THR A 376 -40.17 -10.47 7.78
C THR A 376 -39.52 -10.96 9.08
N VAL A 377 -39.34 -10.06 10.04
CA VAL A 377 -38.79 -10.38 11.37
C VAL A 377 -39.91 -10.95 12.24
N ARG A 378 -39.73 -12.17 12.74
CA ARG A 378 -40.61 -12.88 13.68
C ARG A 378 -39.71 -13.70 14.62
N ALA A 379 -40.19 -14.08 15.80
CA ALA A 379 -39.53 -15.05 16.66
C ALA A 379 -39.16 -16.31 15.86
N GLY A 380 -37.86 -16.65 15.88
CA GLY A 380 -37.30 -17.76 15.09
C GLY A 380 -36.65 -17.35 13.76
N SER A 381 -36.74 -16.08 13.33
CA SER A 381 -35.95 -15.57 12.20
C SER A 381 -34.46 -15.49 12.58
N SER A 382 -33.57 -15.75 11.63
CA SER A 382 -32.13 -15.70 11.84
C SER A 382 -31.44 -14.78 10.84
N ILE A 383 -30.40 -14.10 11.30
CA ILE A 383 -29.42 -13.44 10.44
C ILE A 383 -28.21 -14.34 10.33
N PHE A 384 -27.72 -14.56 9.12
CA PHE A 384 -26.48 -15.26 8.88
C PHE A 384 -25.39 -14.26 8.59
N THR A 385 -24.34 -14.25 9.41
CA THR A 385 -23.14 -13.45 9.17
C THR A 385 -22.04 -14.38 8.69
N SER A 386 -21.43 -14.11 7.55
CA SER A 386 -20.38 -14.95 6.96
C SER A 386 -19.06 -14.20 6.84
N THR A 387 -18.04 -14.51 7.62
CA THR A 387 -16.66 -14.03 7.37
C THR A 387 -15.99 -14.95 6.37
N TYR A 388 -15.09 -14.42 5.54
CA TYR A 388 -14.16 -15.22 4.74
C TYR A 388 -12.79 -14.58 4.82
N ARG A 389 -11.73 -15.31 4.50
CA ARG A 389 -10.35 -14.80 4.40
C ARG A 389 -9.81 -15.25 3.07
N THR A 390 -9.37 -14.33 2.22
CA THR A 390 -8.82 -14.68 0.91
C THR A 390 -7.42 -15.29 0.99
N SER A 391 -6.70 -15.07 2.10
CA SER A 391 -5.32 -15.51 2.30
C SER A 391 -5.18 -17.00 2.60
N ASP A 392 -6.10 -17.56 3.40
CA ASP A 392 -6.10 -18.98 3.75
C ASP A 392 -7.39 -19.70 3.32
N TRP A 393 -8.27 -19.00 2.60
CA TRP A 393 -9.57 -19.51 2.14
C TRP A 393 -10.42 -20.08 3.29
N SER A 394 -10.16 -19.61 4.52
CA SER A 394 -11.01 -19.87 5.67
C SER A 394 -12.20 -18.93 5.66
N GLY A 395 -13.19 -19.26 6.49
CA GLY A 395 -14.36 -18.43 6.65
C GLY A 395 -15.31 -19.06 7.64
N GLN A 396 -16.20 -18.26 8.19
CA GLN A 396 -17.16 -18.72 9.19
C GLN A 396 -18.53 -18.16 8.87
N LEU A 397 -19.51 -19.04 8.66
CA LEU A 397 -20.92 -18.72 8.62
C LEU A 397 -21.50 -18.91 10.01
N VAL A 398 -22.11 -17.85 10.56
CA VAL A 398 -22.68 -17.87 11.90
C VAL A 398 -24.15 -17.48 11.85
N GLN A 399 -25.00 -18.31 12.42
CA GLN A 399 -26.39 -17.98 12.68
C GLN A 399 -26.50 -17.06 13.91
N ARG A 400 -27.16 -15.92 13.75
CA ARG A 400 -27.58 -15.02 14.84
C ARG A 400 -29.10 -15.14 14.99
N LEU A 401 -29.54 -15.51 16.19
CA LEU A 401 -30.96 -15.64 16.51
C LEU A 401 -31.52 -14.24 16.80
N LEU A 402 -32.73 -13.96 16.33
CA LEU A 402 -33.45 -12.71 16.58
C LEU A 402 -34.67 -12.93 17.48
N ASP A 403 -35.01 -11.93 18.30
CA ASP A 403 -36.34 -11.82 18.91
C ASP A 403 -37.36 -11.15 17.97
N ASP A 404 -38.60 -11.02 18.47
CA ASP A 404 -39.71 -10.36 17.78
C ASP A 404 -39.47 -8.88 17.47
N ASN A 405 -38.46 -8.26 18.10
CA ASN A 405 -38.08 -6.87 17.86
C ASN A 405 -36.86 -6.74 16.94
N GLY A 406 -36.33 -7.86 16.42
CA GLY A 406 -35.15 -7.88 15.56
C GLY A 406 -33.82 -7.67 16.30
N VAL A 407 -33.79 -7.86 17.61
CA VAL A 407 -32.58 -7.80 18.43
C VAL A 407 -31.91 -9.18 18.44
N ILE A 408 -30.57 -9.19 18.34
CA ILE A 408 -29.78 -10.42 18.43
C ILE A 408 -29.88 -10.96 19.85
N THR A 409 -30.49 -12.12 20.02
CA THR A 409 -30.68 -12.79 21.31
C THR A 409 -29.67 -13.88 21.59
N GLY A 410 -28.91 -14.31 20.58
CA GLY A 410 -27.89 -15.33 20.75
C GLY A 410 -27.25 -15.77 19.44
N THR A 411 -26.37 -16.76 19.55
CA THR A 411 -25.71 -17.41 18.41
C THR A 411 -26.23 -18.84 18.27
N GLY A 412 -26.67 -19.21 17.06
CA GLY A 412 -27.10 -20.55 16.70
C GLY A 412 -25.94 -21.40 16.18
N TRP A 413 -26.15 -22.16 15.11
CA TRP A 413 -25.08 -22.98 14.53
C TRP A 413 -23.99 -22.12 13.87
N THR A 414 -22.77 -22.65 13.90
CA THR A 414 -21.61 -22.10 13.18
C THR A 414 -21.15 -23.13 12.16
N ALA A 415 -20.73 -22.67 10.98
CA ALA A 415 -20.07 -23.49 9.98
C ALA A 415 -18.79 -22.80 9.54
N THR A 416 -17.76 -23.57 9.24
CA THR A 416 -16.50 -23.06 8.68
C THR A 416 -16.32 -23.57 7.26
N VAL A 417 -15.57 -22.83 6.44
CA VAL A 417 -15.12 -23.35 5.16
C VAL A 417 -14.17 -24.54 5.43
N PRO A 418 -14.44 -25.75 4.90
CA PRO A 418 -13.56 -26.89 5.09
C PRO A 418 -12.19 -26.68 4.41
N ASP A 419 -11.16 -27.39 4.88
CA ASP A 419 -9.84 -27.38 4.25
C ASP A 419 -9.90 -27.68 2.75
N PHE A 420 -8.98 -27.10 1.99
CA PHE A 420 -8.92 -27.23 0.53
C PHE A 420 -9.05 -28.69 0.06
N LEU A 421 -8.27 -29.61 0.64
CA LEU A 421 -8.29 -31.03 0.28
C LEU A 421 -9.67 -31.68 0.46
N THR A 422 -10.49 -31.18 1.39
CA THR A 422 -11.84 -31.67 1.65
C THR A 422 -12.87 -31.11 0.66
N ARG A 423 -12.65 -29.89 0.15
CA ARG A 423 -13.61 -29.18 -0.72
C ARG A 423 -13.23 -29.10 -2.19
N GLN A 424 -12.00 -29.43 -2.58
CA GLN A 424 -11.51 -29.30 -3.96
C GLN A 424 -12.36 -30.05 -5.00
N ASN A 425 -12.98 -31.16 -4.60
CA ASN A 425 -13.87 -31.96 -5.46
C ASN A 425 -15.36 -31.68 -5.25
N ARG A 426 -15.70 -30.62 -4.51
CA ARG A 426 -17.07 -30.22 -4.15
C ARG A 426 -17.45 -28.83 -4.65
N VAL A 427 -16.61 -28.25 -5.52
CA VAL A 427 -16.95 -27.05 -6.29
C VAL A 427 -17.38 -27.49 -7.67
N PHE A 428 -18.49 -26.96 -8.18
CA PHE A 428 -19.07 -27.40 -9.45
C PHE A 428 -19.25 -26.21 -10.39
N THR A 429 -19.03 -26.44 -11.68
CA THR A 429 -19.40 -25.50 -12.75
C THR A 429 -20.58 -26.05 -13.53
N TYR A 430 -21.44 -25.15 -13.98
CA TYR A 430 -22.53 -25.47 -14.89
C TYR A 430 -21.98 -25.87 -16.27
N ILE A 431 -22.67 -26.79 -16.95
CA ILE A 431 -22.37 -27.19 -18.34
C ILE A 431 -23.56 -26.85 -19.22
N ASP A 432 -24.64 -27.61 -19.08
CA ASP A 432 -25.85 -27.51 -19.89
C ASP A 432 -27.05 -28.13 -19.15
N PRO A 433 -28.29 -28.03 -19.66
CA PRO A 433 -29.46 -28.56 -18.97
C PRO A 433 -29.49 -30.09 -18.82
N ALA A 434 -28.77 -30.84 -19.65
CA ALA A 434 -28.76 -32.30 -19.67
C ALA A 434 -27.77 -32.88 -18.65
N ILE A 435 -26.53 -32.39 -18.64
CA ILE A 435 -25.45 -32.82 -17.73
C ILE A 435 -25.49 -32.02 -16.42
N LYS A 436 -26.13 -30.83 -16.43
CA LYS A 436 -26.26 -29.85 -15.33
C LYS A 436 -24.93 -29.26 -14.90
N GLY A 437 -24.01 -30.06 -14.38
CA GLY A 437 -22.72 -29.57 -13.93
C GLY A 437 -21.69 -30.66 -13.74
N ARG A 438 -20.44 -30.24 -13.59
CA ARG A 438 -19.28 -31.08 -13.31
C ARG A 438 -18.45 -30.46 -12.20
N VAL A 439 -17.63 -31.28 -11.55
CA VAL A 439 -16.62 -30.78 -10.60
C VAL A 439 -15.71 -29.80 -11.34
N PHE A 440 -15.55 -28.60 -10.78
CA PHE A 440 -14.69 -27.55 -11.31
C PHE A 440 -13.25 -27.80 -10.86
N ASN A 441 -12.54 -28.60 -11.65
CA ASN A 441 -11.09 -28.76 -11.59
C ASN A 441 -10.55 -28.78 -13.03
N TYR A 442 -9.26 -28.51 -13.19
CA TYR A 442 -8.68 -28.28 -14.52
C TYR A 442 -8.82 -29.50 -15.44
N SER A 443 -8.69 -30.73 -14.90
CA SER A 443 -8.90 -31.95 -15.67
C SER A 443 -10.32 -32.07 -16.25
N ASN A 444 -11.34 -31.64 -15.50
CA ASN A 444 -12.75 -31.79 -15.87
C ASN A 444 -13.29 -30.64 -16.74
N LEU A 445 -12.57 -29.52 -16.85
CA LEU A 445 -12.96 -28.41 -17.73
C LEU A 445 -13.15 -28.86 -19.18
N ALA A 446 -14.01 -28.16 -19.93
CA ALA A 446 -14.19 -28.50 -21.33
C ALA A 446 -12.89 -28.18 -22.07
N PRO A 447 -12.54 -28.94 -23.12
CA PRO A 447 -11.34 -28.66 -23.91
C PRO A 447 -11.26 -27.21 -24.40
N THR A 448 -12.41 -26.56 -24.64
CA THR A 448 -12.53 -25.16 -25.03
C THR A 448 -12.28 -24.16 -23.91
N ASP A 449 -12.44 -24.57 -22.65
CA ASP A 449 -12.32 -23.68 -21.48
C ASP A 449 -10.88 -23.62 -20.97
N LYS A 450 -10.11 -24.71 -21.12
CA LYS A 450 -8.72 -24.82 -20.66
C LYS A 450 -7.81 -23.71 -21.22
N PRO A 451 -7.89 -23.35 -22.52
CA PRO A 451 -7.05 -22.29 -23.10
C PRO A 451 -7.19 -20.92 -22.43
N TYR A 452 -8.34 -20.58 -21.83
CA TYR A 452 -8.51 -19.32 -21.11
C TYR A 452 -7.59 -19.25 -19.88
N PHE A 453 -7.52 -20.34 -19.12
CA PHE A 453 -6.67 -20.43 -17.93
C PHE A 453 -5.20 -20.57 -18.31
N ASP A 454 -4.88 -21.29 -19.39
CA ASP A 454 -3.50 -21.44 -19.86
C ASP A 454 -2.93 -20.12 -20.42
N THR A 455 -3.77 -19.36 -21.13
CA THR A 455 -3.40 -18.03 -21.64
C THR A 455 -3.16 -17.06 -20.49
N GLU A 456 -4.05 -17.06 -19.48
CA GLU A 456 -3.85 -16.22 -18.29
C GLU A 456 -2.58 -16.62 -17.53
N ALA A 457 -2.31 -17.92 -17.38
CA ALA A 457 -1.09 -18.43 -16.76
C ALA A 457 0.18 -17.93 -17.46
N SER A 458 0.14 -17.77 -18.78
CA SER A 458 1.27 -17.24 -19.57
C SER A 458 1.62 -15.78 -19.29
N THR A 459 0.74 -15.03 -18.60
CA THR A 459 0.98 -13.62 -18.25
C THR A 459 1.85 -13.44 -17.00
N TYR A 460 2.10 -14.51 -16.23
CA TYR A 460 2.89 -14.46 -14.99
C TYR A 460 4.40 -14.64 -15.27
N PRO A 461 5.27 -13.79 -14.68
CA PRO A 461 6.71 -13.77 -14.96
C PRO A 461 7.47 -14.85 -14.17
N ALA A 462 7.21 -16.13 -14.46
CA ALA A 462 8.05 -17.32 -14.26
C ALA A 462 7.18 -18.55 -14.58
N THR A 463 7.75 -19.60 -15.17
CA THR A 463 7.06 -20.83 -15.62
C THR A 463 6.49 -21.71 -14.51
N THR A 464 6.17 -21.15 -13.34
CA THR A 464 5.63 -21.85 -12.16
C THR A 464 4.11 -21.83 -12.07
N VAL A 465 3.42 -20.96 -12.82
CA VAL A 465 1.95 -20.89 -12.82
C VAL A 465 1.41 -21.59 -14.07
N THR A 466 0.60 -22.61 -13.88
CA THR A 466 -0.14 -23.32 -14.94
C THR A 466 -1.63 -22.96 -14.91
N GLY A 467 -2.38 -23.28 -15.97
CA GLY A 467 -3.83 -23.15 -15.95
C GLY A 467 -4.47 -23.97 -14.81
N GLU A 468 -3.87 -25.11 -14.46
CA GLU A 468 -4.28 -25.90 -13.30
C GLU A 468 -4.05 -25.17 -11.97
N ASN A 469 -2.91 -24.47 -11.82
CA ASN A 469 -2.66 -23.64 -10.64
C ASN A 469 -3.70 -22.51 -10.51
N ILE A 470 -4.09 -21.87 -11.61
CA ILE A 470 -5.12 -20.83 -11.59
C ILE A 470 -6.48 -21.41 -11.21
N VAL A 471 -6.89 -22.54 -11.79
CA VAL A 471 -8.15 -23.21 -11.44
C VAL A 471 -8.16 -23.60 -9.96
N ASN A 472 -7.08 -24.23 -9.48
CA ASN A 472 -6.92 -24.60 -8.08
C ASN A 472 -6.96 -23.38 -7.17
N TYR A 473 -6.33 -22.26 -7.56
CA TYR A 473 -6.38 -21.01 -6.81
C TYR A 473 -7.80 -20.44 -6.73
N ILE A 474 -8.58 -20.47 -7.80
CA ILE A 474 -9.98 -20.00 -7.81
C ILE A 474 -10.84 -20.80 -6.82
N ILE A 475 -10.58 -22.10 -6.68
CA ILE A 475 -11.22 -22.95 -5.67
C ILE A 475 -10.42 -22.98 -4.36
N GLY A 476 -9.51 -22.05 -4.14
CA GLY A 476 -8.76 -21.82 -2.91
C GLY A 476 -7.76 -22.88 -2.48
N GLY A 477 -7.13 -23.52 -3.45
CA GLY A 477 -5.84 -24.18 -3.29
C GLY A 477 -4.71 -23.15 -3.31
N ARG A 478 -3.57 -23.51 -2.72
CA ARG A 478 -2.35 -22.68 -2.76
C ARG A 478 -1.50 -23.11 -3.95
N ILE A 479 -0.91 -22.13 -4.64
CA ILE A 479 0.06 -22.32 -5.74
C ILE A 479 1.45 -22.57 -5.15
#